data_AF-A0A552ADJ1-F1
#
_entry.id   AF-A0A552ADJ1-F1
#
_cell.length_a   1.000
_cell.length_b   1.000
_cell.length_c   1.000
_cell.angle_alpha   90.00
_cell.angle_beta   90.00
_cell.angle_gamma   90.00
#
_symmetry.space_group_name_H-M   'P 1'
#
loop_
_entity.id
_entity.type
_entity.pdbx_description
1 polymer ?
#
loop_
_entity_poly.entity_id
_entity_poly.type
_entity_poly.pdbx_seq_one_letter_code
_entity_poly.pdbx_strand_id
1 'polypeptide(L)'
;MKNLQQTIRFTLLYLLLTARVLAAPPPTRINDCSNTFIQEITTRFDDDPDAEAVVVLTNGVVLFFYVKLDEVPALKTALPGDKVKLCLTKVPDDCPPGDERGKIYSVLNYRTQQYFKAMNSWHYCGGA
;
A
#
# COMPACT_ATOMS: atom_id res chain seq x y z
N MET A 1 -47.91 -22.69 41.03
CA MET A 1 -46.47 -22.49 41.24
C MET A 1 -45.88 -21.97 39.94
N LYS A 2 -45.67 -20.65 39.89
CA LYS A 2 -44.92 -19.98 38.82
C LYS A 2 -43.45 -20.31 39.05
N ASN A 3 -42.71 -20.77 38.04
CA ASN A 3 -41.31 -20.40 37.81
C ASN A 3 -40.67 -21.24 36.72
N LEU A 4 -39.77 -20.57 35.99
CA LEU A 4 -38.70 -21.13 35.16
C LEU A 4 -38.97 -21.33 33.66
N GLN A 5 -39.93 -20.61 33.09
CA GLN A 5 -39.77 -20.08 31.74
C GLN A 5 -39.39 -18.59 31.87
N GLN A 6 -38.27 -18.15 31.27
CA GLN A 6 -38.04 -16.78 30.71
C GLN A 6 -36.68 -16.08 30.91
N THR A 7 -35.61 -16.68 31.46
CA THR A 7 -34.35 -15.92 31.65
C THR A 7 -33.13 -16.38 30.85
N ILE A 8 -33.27 -17.34 29.93
CA ILE A 8 -32.17 -17.71 29.00
C ILE A 8 -32.54 -17.33 27.56
N ARG A 9 -32.80 -16.05 27.35
CA ARG A 9 -32.77 -15.41 26.03
C ARG A 9 -31.97 -14.14 26.22
N PHE A 10 -31.08 -13.81 25.28
CA PHE A 10 -30.19 -12.64 25.27
C PHE A 10 -28.84 -12.79 25.99
N THR A 11 -27.95 -13.66 25.50
CA THR A 11 -26.49 -13.36 25.52
C THR A 11 -25.70 -14.21 24.52
N LEU A 12 -26.24 -14.45 23.32
CA LEU A 12 -25.38 -14.70 22.15
C LEU A 12 -25.04 -13.34 21.55
N LEU A 13 -24.24 -12.57 22.31
CA LEU A 13 -23.51 -11.43 21.79
C LEU A 13 -22.48 -12.02 20.83
N TYR A 14 -22.84 -12.07 19.54
CA TYR A 14 -21.90 -12.35 18.45
C TYR A 14 -20.77 -11.34 18.55
N LEU A 15 -19.68 -11.72 19.20
CA LEU A 15 -18.40 -11.02 19.11
C LEU A 15 -17.91 -11.26 17.68
N LEU A 16 -18.39 -10.45 16.74
CA LEU A 16 -17.79 -10.31 15.43
C LEU A 16 -16.40 -9.72 15.68
N LEU A 17 -15.40 -10.60 15.85
CA LEU A 17 -14.01 -10.23 15.70
C LEU A 17 -13.89 -9.72 14.27
N THR A 18 -13.94 -8.41 14.10
CA THR A 18 -13.50 -7.77 12.88
C THR A 18 -12.00 -8.00 12.84
N ALA A 19 -11.58 -9.09 12.20
CA ALA A 19 -10.20 -9.26 11.81
C ALA A 19 -9.88 -8.05 10.93
N ARG A 20 -9.20 -7.06 11.51
CA ARG A 20 -8.55 -6.03 10.71
C ARG A 20 -7.64 -6.82 9.78
N VAL A 21 -7.96 -6.84 8.49
CA VAL A 21 -7.06 -7.37 7.48
C VAL A 21 -5.85 -6.47 7.52
N LEU A 22 -4.86 -6.85 8.33
CA LEU A 22 -3.58 -6.20 8.36
C LEU A 22 -3.02 -6.33 6.94
N ALA A 23 -2.56 -5.23 6.35
CA ALA A 23 -1.97 -5.27 5.03
C ALA A 23 -0.88 -6.36 5.01
N ALA A 24 -0.83 -7.15 3.94
CA ALA A 24 0.19 -8.19 3.83
C ALA A 24 1.57 -7.51 3.78
N PRO A 25 2.61 -8.12 4.38
CA PRO A 25 3.95 -7.53 4.37
C PRO A 25 4.44 -7.31 2.92
N PRO A 26 5.33 -6.33 2.69
CA PRO A 26 5.89 -6.10 1.36
C PRO A 26 6.55 -7.36 0.78
N PRO A 27 6.40 -7.64 -0.53
CA PRO A 27 7.05 -8.78 -1.15
C PRO A 27 8.57 -8.59 -1.16
N THR A 28 9.30 -9.66 -0.85
CA THR A 28 10.77 -9.62 -0.69
C THR A 28 11.53 -10.28 -1.84
N ARG A 29 10.86 -11.02 -2.72
CA ARG A 29 11.46 -11.64 -3.91
C ARG A 29 10.84 -11.08 -5.19
N ILE A 30 11.65 -11.02 -6.24
CA ILE A 30 11.18 -10.61 -7.56
C ILE A 30 10.02 -11.52 -8.00
N ASN A 31 8.95 -10.91 -8.50
CA ASN A 31 7.67 -11.50 -8.89
C ASN A 31 6.75 -11.95 -7.74
N ASP A 32 7.17 -11.87 -6.47
CA ASP A 32 6.24 -12.03 -5.36
C ASP A 32 5.31 -10.81 -5.27
N CYS A 33 4.07 -11.06 -4.89
CA CYS A 33 3.04 -10.04 -4.74
C CYS A 33 2.37 -10.09 -3.36
N SER A 34 1.95 -8.93 -2.88
CA SER A 34 1.17 -8.77 -1.66
C SER A 34 -0.06 -7.88 -1.94
N ASN A 35 -1.16 -8.14 -1.25
CA ASN A 35 -2.29 -7.21 -1.24
C ASN A 35 -2.11 -6.18 -0.14
N THR A 36 -2.28 -4.91 -0.50
CA THR A 36 -2.21 -3.77 0.41
C THR A 36 -3.24 -2.73 -0.02
N PHE A 37 -3.22 -1.56 0.61
CA PHE A 37 -4.09 -0.43 0.30
C PHE A 37 -3.28 0.84 0.10
N ILE A 38 -3.73 1.71 -0.79
CA ILE A 38 -3.26 3.09 -0.87
C ILE A 38 -3.64 3.77 0.44
N GLN A 39 -2.65 4.22 1.19
CA GLN A 39 -2.85 5.00 2.40
C GLN A 39 -3.01 6.48 2.04
N GLU A 40 -2.14 6.98 1.17
CA GLU A 40 -2.06 8.39 0.81
C GLU A 40 -1.50 8.55 -0.61
N ILE A 41 -1.94 9.61 -1.28
CA ILE A 41 -1.37 10.09 -2.54
C ILE A 41 -1.02 11.56 -2.29
N THR A 42 0.26 11.89 -2.37
CA THR A 42 0.80 13.21 -2.03
C THR A 42 1.93 13.57 -3.01
N THR A 43 2.65 14.65 -2.76
CA THR A 43 3.85 15.04 -3.48
C THR A 43 5.08 14.88 -2.59
N ARG A 44 6.28 14.89 -3.19
CA ARG A 44 7.54 14.68 -2.47
C ARG A 44 7.79 15.73 -1.38
N PHE A 45 7.38 16.96 -1.65
CA PHE A 45 7.46 18.06 -0.73
C PHE A 45 6.04 18.49 -0.40
N ASP A 46 5.67 18.38 0.88
CA ASP A 46 4.34 18.71 1.36
C ASP A 46 3.90 20.07 0.83
N ASP A 47 2.65 20.14 0.35
CA ASP A 47 2.00 21.35 -0.16
C ASP A 47 2.65 22.00 -1.41
N ASP A 48 3.61 21.33 -2.07
CA ASP A 48 4.11 21.73 -3.39
C ASP A 48 3.40 20.93 -4.50
N PRO A 49 2.45 21.52 -5.26
CA PRO A 49 1.76 20.84 -6.34
C PRO A 49 2.64 20.59 -7.57
N ASP A 50 3.78 21.26 -7.66
CA ASP A 50 4.77 21.07 -8.73
C ASP A 50 5.82 20.01 -8.38
N ALA A 51 5.85 19.54 -7.13
CA ALA A 51 6.70 18.44 -6.71
C ALA A 51 6.18 17.09 -7.24
N GLU A 52 7.08 16.12 -7.27
CA GLU A 52 6.81 14.85 -7.91
C GLU A 52 5.92 13.94 -7.06
N ALA A 53 5.17 13.06 -7.71
CA ALA A 53 4.16 12.24 -7.04
C ALA A 53 4.78 11.24 -6.05
N VAL A 54 4.05 11.02 -4.95
CA VAL A 54 4.36 10.01 -3.94
C VAL A 54 3.10 9.24 -3.59
N VAL A 55 3.23 7.92 -3.47
CA VAL A 55 2.16 7.03 -3.01
C VAL A 55 2.62 6.26 -1.79
N VAL A 56 1.89 6.40 -0.69
CA VAL A 56 2.15 5.65 0.55
C VAL A 56 1.19 4.47 0.61
N LEU A 57 1.72 3.27 0.89
CA LEU A 57 0.93 2.05 1.04
C LEU A 57 0.87 1.61 2.50
N THR A 58 -0.26 1.04 2.91
CA THR A 58 -0.54 0.61 4.30
C THR A 58 0.38 -0.51 4.82
N ASN A 59 1.20 -1.14 3.97
CA ASN A 59 2.23 -2.11 4.36
C ASN A 59 3.63 -1.49 4.49
N GLY A 60 3.73 -0.16 4.52
CA GLY A 60 4.97 0.58 4.77
C GLY A 60 5.81 0.88 3.53
N VAL A 61 5.37 0.47 2.34
CA VAL A 61 6.05 0.82 1.08
C VAL A 61 5.63 2.22 0.65
N VAL A 62 6.60 3.12 0.51
CA VAL A 62 6.43 4.45 -0.09
C VAL A 62 6.99 4.40 -1.50
N LEU A 63 6.24 4.91 -2.48
CA LEU A 63 6.58 4.86 -3.89
C LEU A 63 6.78 6.27 -4.43
N PHE A 64 7.93 6.51 -5.03
CA PHE A 64 8.33 7.81 -5.59
C PHE A 64 8.30 7.76 -7.12
N PHE A 65 7.81 8.85 -7.71
CA PHE A 65 7.78 9.08 -9.15
C PHE A 65 8.70 10.26 -9.48
N TYR A 66 9.29 10.28 -10.68
CA TYR A 66 10.09 11.41 -11.17
C TYR A 66 9.27 12.43 -11.98
N VAL A 67 7.95 12.42 -11.79
CA VAL A 67 6.98 13.22 -12.53
C VAL A 67 5.87 13.67 -11.59
N LYS A 68 5.13 14.72 -11.97
CA LYS A 68 4.01 15.25 -11.18
C LYS A 68 2.83 14.28 -11.15
N LEU A 69 1.91 14.52 -10.22
CA LEU A 69 0.73 13.68 -10.02
C LEU A 69 -0.18 13.62 -11.26
N ASP A 70 -0.37 14.73 -11.95
CA ASP A 70 -1.19 14.82 -13.17
C ASP A 70 -0.53 14.21 -14.42
N GLU A 71 0.76 13.90 -14.34
CA GLU A 71 1.51 13.19 -15.37
C GLU A 71 1.42 11.66 -15.22
N VAL A 72 0.86 11.15 -14.12
CA VAL A 72 0.63 9.72 -13.90
C VAL A 72 -0.86 9.39 -14.08
N PRO A 73 -1.31 8.94 -15.27
CA PRO A 73 -2.75 8.74 -15.54
C PRO A 73 -3.45 7.80 -14.56
N ALA A 74 -2.73 6.81 -14.03
CA ALA A 74 -3.26 5.85 -13.05
C ALA A 74 -3.57 6.48 -11.69
N LEU A 75 -2.91 7.59 -11.32
CA LEU A 75 -3.15 8.27 -10.05
C LEU A 75 -4.32 9.25 -10.12
N LYS A 76 -4.69 9.73 -11.31
CA LYS A 76 -5.84 10.65 -11.50
C LYS A 76 -7.17 10.10 -10.98
N THR A 77 -7.32 8.78 -10.94
CA THR A 77 -8.54 8.12 -10.48
C THR A 77 -8.34 7.26 -9.24
N ALA A 78 -7.10 7.14 -8.75
CA ALA A 78 -6.79 6.39 -7.53
C ALA A 78 -7.17 7.20 -6.29
N LEU A 79 -7.53 6.51 -5.21
CA LEU A 79 -7.98 7.13 -3.97
C LEU A 79 -7.37 6.42 -2.76
N PRO A 80 -7.13 7.14 -1.64
CA PRO A 80 -6.92 6.52 -0.34
C PRO A 80 -7.98 5.45 -0.04
N GLY A 81 -7.55 4.30 0.46
CA GLY A 81 -8.38 3.13 0.72
C GLY A 81 -8.51 2.15 -0.45
N ASP A 82 -8.01 2.48 -1.65
CA ASP A 82 -8.03 1.55 -2.77
C ASP A 82 -7.19 0.30 -2.47
N LYS A 83 -7.80 -0.87 -2.63
CA LYS A 83 -7.08 -2.15 -2.58
C LYS A 83 -6.19 -2.26 -3.81
N VAL A 84 -4.93 -2.60 -3.60
CA VAL A 84 -3.96 -2.78 -4.67
C VAL A 84 -3.18 -4.08 -4.54
N LYS A 85 -2.77 -4.64 -5.68
CA LYS A 85 -1.75 -5.69 -5.74
C LYS A 85 -0.41 -5.02 -5.97
N LEU A 86 0.50 -5.18 -5.00
CA LEU A 86 1.88 -4.71 -5.06
C LEU A 86 2.79 -5.90 -5.38
N CYS A 87 3.55 -5.85 -6.47
CA CYS A 87 4.55 -6.88 -6.77
C CYS A 87 5.95 -6.28 -6.89
N LEU A 88 6.95 -6.96 -6.33
CA LEU A 88 8.34 -6.56 -6.47
C LEU A 88 8.85 -6.98 -7.86
N THR A 89 9.33 -6.03 -8.65
CA THR A 89 9.75 -6.30 -10.04
C THR A 89 11.24 -6.15 -10.27
N LYS A 90 11.93 -5.35 -9.45
CA LYS A 90 13.39 -5.22 -9.48
C LYS A 90 13.91 -5.01 -8.07
N VAL A 91 14.98 -5.74 -7.73
CA VAL A 91 15.84 -5.44 -6.59
C VAL A 91 17.14 -4.87 -7.16
N PRO A 92 17.61 -3.72 -6.65
CA PRO A 92 18.91 -3.17 -7.01
C PRO A 92 20.07 -4.12 -6.75
N ASP A 93 21.06 -4.04 -7.63
CA ASP A 93 22.35 -4.71 -7.61
C ASP A 93 23.43 -3.79 -7.01
N ASP A 94 24.53 -4.39 -6.57
CA ASP A 94 25.73 -3.71 -6.05
C ASP A 94 25.47 -2.69 -4.91
N CYS A 95 24.44 -2.93 -4.10
CA CYS A 95 24.12 -2.08 -2.96
C CYS A 95 25.08 -2.31 -1.77
N PRO A 96 25.43 -1.26 -1.02
CA PRO A 96 26.08 -1.40 0.26
C PRO A 96 25.27 -2.28 1.23
N PRO A 97 25.92 -3.05 2.13
CA PRO A 97 25.21 -3.87 3.11
C PRO A 97 24.19 -3.05 3.91
N GLY A 98 22.91 -3.47 3.85
CA GLY A 98 21.80 -2.84 4.56
C GLY A 98 21.10 -1.69 3.81
N ASP A 99 21.58 -1.29 2.64
CA ASP A 99 20.90 -0.30 1.79
C ASP A 99 19.88 -0.97 0.85
N GLU A 100 18.63 -1.01 1.29
CA GLU A 100 17.53 -1.67 0.58
C GLU A 100 16.73 -0.71 -0.33
N ARG A 101 17.24 0.51 -0.55
CA ARG A 101 16.60 1.53 -1.39
C ARG A 101 16.68 1.15 -2.87
N GLY A 102 15.70 1.61 -3.65
CA GLY A 102 15.74 1.51 -5.11
C GLY A 102 14.94 0.34 -5.70
N LYS A 103 14.23 -0.43 -4.87
CA LYS A 103 13.34 -1.51 -5.31
C LYS A 103 12.22 -0.93 -6.18
N ILE A 104 11.99 -1.54 -7.34
CA ILE A 104 10.93 -1.13 -8.26
C ILE A 104 9.75 -2.08 -8.08
N TYR A 105 8.59 -1.48 -7.82
CA TYR A 105 7.36 -2.20 -7.66
C TYR A 105 6.42 -1.94 -8.82
N SER A 106 5.60 -2.93 -9.10
CA SER A 106 4.39 -2.79 -9.89
C SER A 106 3.17 -2.74 -8.98
N VAL A 107 2.20 -1.89 -9.36
CA VAL A 107 0.95 -1.75 -8.61
C VAL A 107 -0.22 -1.86 -9.58
N LEU A 108 -1.13 -2.78 -9.28
CA LEU A 108 -2.44 -2.87 -9.92
C LEU A 108 -3.50 -2.42 -8.92
N ASN A 109 -4.25 -1.38 -9.26
CA ASN A 109 -5.41 -0.94 -8.48
C ASN A 109 -6.63 -1.78 -8.84
N TYR A 110 -7.22 -2.48 -7.86
CA TYR A 110 -8.35 -3.37 -8.11
C TYR A 110 -9.66 -2.64 -8.42
N ARG A 111 -9.82 -1.38 -8.00
CA ARG A 111 -11.04 -0.61 -8.31
C ARG A 111 -10.98 -0.05 -9.72
N THR A 112 -9.87 0.56 -10.10
CA THR A 112 -9.74 1.25 -11.39
C THR A 112 -9.20 0.34 -12.50
N GLN A 113 -8.66 -0.83 -12.15
CA GLN A 113 -7.93 -1.73 -13.05
C GLN A 113 -6.71 -1.09 -13.72
N GLN A 114 -6.28 0.07 -13.22
CA GLN A 114 -5.10 0.78 -13.74
C GLN A 114 -3.82 0.32 -13.06
N TYR A 115 -2.72 0.56 -13.75
CA TYR A 115 -1.41 0.06 -13.39
C TYR A 115 -0.39 1.19 -13.37
N PHE A 116 0.56 1.12 -12.43
CA PHE A 116 1.75 1.96 -12.42
C PHE A 116 2.99 1.21 -11.90
N LYS A 117 4.18 1.75 -12.20
CA LYS A 117 5.46 1.32 -11.61
C LYS A 117 6.12 2.51 -10.94
N ALA A 118 6.74 2.27 -9.80
CA ALA A 118 7.46 3.28 -9.06
C ALA A 118 8.53 2.64 -8.17
N MET A 119 9.48 3.45 -7.72
CA MET A 119 10.60 3.02 -6.90
C MET A 119 10.34 3.32 -5.42
N ASN A 120 10.83 2.49 -4.50
CA ASN A 120 10.62 2.71 -3.07
C ASN A 120 11.52 3.76 -2.42
N SER A 121 12.21 4.54 -3.23
CA SER A 121 13.15 5.57 -2.82
C SER A 121 13.28 6.57 -3.97
N TRP A 122 13.64 7.81 -3.65
CA TRP A 122 13.99 8.81 -4.66
C TRP A 122 15.34 8.52 -5.34
N HIS A 123 16.30 8.02 -4.56
CA HIS A 123 17.63 7.68 -5.01
C HIS A 123 17.80 6.16 -5.07
N TYR A 124 18.62 5.68 -5.99
CA TYR A 124 19.07 4.29 -6.01
C TYR A 124 19.97 3.99 -4.80
N CYS A 125 20.21 2.72 -4.49
CA CYS A 125 21.15 2.37 -3.41
C CYS A 125 22.57 2.84 -3.73
N GLY A 126 23.39 3.04 -2.70
CA GLY A 126 24.81 3.41 -2.87
C GLY A 126 25.10 4.91 -2.99
N GLY A 127 24.09 5.78 -2.94
CA GLY A 127 24.32 7.22 -2.90
C GLY A 127 23.06 8.07 -2.95
N ALA A 128 23.24 9.37 -3.14
CA ALA A 128 22.24 10.35 -3.54
C ALA A 128 22.71 11.08 -4.79
#